data_AF-A0A2W0B138-F1
#
_entry.id   AF-A0A2W0B138-F1
#
_cell.length_a   1.000
_cell.length_b   1.000
_cell.length_c   1.000
_cell.angle_alpha   90.00
_cell.angle_beta   90.00
_cell.angle_gamma   90.00
#
_symmetry.space_group_name_H-M   'P 1'
#
loop_
_entity.id
_entity.type
_entity.pdbx_description
1 polymer ?
#
loop_
_entity_poly.entity_id
_entity_poly.type
_entity_poly.pdbx_seq_one_letter_code
_entity_poly.pdbx_strand_id
1 'polypeptide(L)' 'MSGDRFNLGHGYLLGVATAQYLTWNGKLIEGSGITPDIEVALEPEALLQGRDSQLEKALAILRK' A
#
# COMPACT_ATOMS: atom_id res chain seq x y z
N MET A 1 -10.72 0.37 1.04
CA MET A 1 -11.59 1.52 1.35
C MET A 1 -13.02 1.04 1.31
N SER A 2 -13.68 0.92 2.46
CA SER A 2 -15.15 0.93 2.52
C SER A 2 -15.53 2.38 2.19
N GLY A 3 -15.88 2.58 0.94
CA GLY A 3 -16.26 3.88 0.41
C GLY A 3 -17.66 3.76 -0.14
N ASP A 4 -18.53 4.65 0.31
CA ASP A 4 -19.85 4.76 -0.27
C ASP A 4 -19.77 5.57 -1.57
N ARG A 5 -20.66 5.24 -2.49
CA ARG A 5 -20.80 5.93 -3.77
C ARG A 5 -22.07 6.76 -3.74
N PHE A 6 -21.90 8.06 -3.86
CA PHE A 6 -23.00 9.02 -3.91
C PHE A 6 -23.21 9.44 -5.36
N ASN A 7 -24.40 9.19 -5.90
CA ASN A 7 -24.78 9.66 -7.23
C ASN A 7 -25.07 11.16 -7.16
N LEU A 8 -24.39 11.94 -8.01
CA LEU A 8 -24.54 13.40 -8.07
C LEU A 8 -25.44 13.88 -9.22
N GLY A 9 -25.99 12.96 -10.02
CA GLY A 9 -26.72 13.25 -11.25
C GLY A 9 -25.79 13.45 -12.46
N HIS A 10 -26.39 13.57 -13.64
CA HIS A 10 -25.68 13.81 -14.93
C HIS A 10 -24.52 12.86 -15.25
N GLY A 11 -24.54 11.64 -14.68
CA GLY A 11 -23.50 10.62 -14.87
C GLY A 11 -22.32 10.71 -13.90
N TYR A 12 -22.32 11.63 -12.94
CA TYR A 12 -21.25 11.78 -11.96
C TYR A 12 -21.47 10.94 -10.69
N LEU A 13 -20.38 10.36 -10.17
CA LEU A 13 -20.34 9.58 -8.94
C LEU A 13 -19.22 10.10 -8.03
N LEU A 14 -19.55 10.37 -6.78
CA LEU A 14 -18.58 10.68 -5.74
C LEU A 14 -18.29 9.44 -4.91
N GLY A 15 -17.05 9.00 -4.92
CA GLY A 15 -16.54 8.03 -3.95
C GLY A 15 -15.88 8.76 -2.79
N VAL A 16 -16.39 8.56 -1.58
CA VAL A 16 -15.79 9.10 -0.35
C VAL A 16 -15.63 7.98 0.66
N ALA A 17 -14.51 7.98 1.39
CA ALA A 17 -14.30 7.04 2.48
C ALA A 17 -15.28 7.37 3.61
N THR A 18 -16.11 6.39 4.01
CA THR A 18 -17.10 6.55 5.08
C THR A 18 -16.72 5.81 6.36
N ALA A 19 -15.61 5.06 6.33
CA ALA A 19 -15.08 4.36 7.47
C ALA A 19 -13.54 4.40 7.50
N GLN A 20 -13.01 4.33 8.72
CA GLN A 20 -11.57 4.26 8.97
C GLN A 20 -11.15 2.81 9.20
N TYR A 21 -9.96 2.45 8.70
CA TYR A 21 -9.32 1.18 9.04
C TYR A 21 -8.29 1.41 10.13
N LEU A 22 -8.40 0.62 11.18
CA LEU A 22 -7.48 0.61 12.30
C LEU A 22 -6.67 -0.69 12.27
N THR A 23 -5.42 -0.61 12.69
CA THR A 23 -4.63 -1.79 13.03
C THR A 23 -5.18 -2.45 14.31
N TRP A 24 -4.69 -3.65 14.63
CA TRP A 24 -5.11 -4.40 15.82
C TRP A 24 -4.90 -3.63 17.14
N ASN A 25 -3.96 -2.67 17.19
CA ASN A 25 -3.71 -1.83 18.36
C ASN A 25 -4.43 -0.47 18.30
N GLY A 26 -5.37 -0.29 17.38
CA GLY A 26 -6.15 0.94 17.24
C GLY A 26 -5.47 2.08 16.47
N LYS A 27 -4.28 1.87 15.90
CA LYS A 27 -3.62 2.90 15.07
C LYS A 27 -4.33 3.08 13.73
N LEU A 28 -4.64 4.34 13.38
CA LEU A 28 -5.15 4.74 12.07
C LEU A 28 -4.06 4.60 10.99
N ILE A 29 -4.42 4.00 9.85
CA ILE A 29 -3.50 3.84 8.71
C ILE A 29 -3.62 4.98 7.68
N GLU A 30 -4.75 5.66 7.65
CA GLU A 30 -4.98 6.77 6.72
C GLU A 30 -4.00 7.92 7.01
N GLY A 31 -3.39 8.47 5.96
CA GLY A 31 -2.40 9.55 6.06
C GLY A 31 -1.00 9.13 6.52
N SER A 32 -0.81 7.92 7.06
CA SER A 32 0.48 7.45 7.57
C SER A 32 1.01 6.18 6.90
N GLY A 33 0.14 5.31 6.39
CA GLY A 33 0.52 4.00 5.86
C GLY A 33 1.04 3.04 6.93
N ILE A 34 1.68 1.96 6.48
CA ILE A 34 2.38 0.99 7.33
C ILE A 34 3.86 1.05 6.97
N THR A 35 4.71 1.30 7.96
CA THR A 35 6.17 1.28 7.78
C THR A 35 6.65 -0.17 7.70
N PRO A 36 7.40 -0.56 6.66
CA PRO A 36 8.02 -1.89 6.59
C PRO A 36 9.05 -2.08 7.70
N ASP A 37 9.20 -3.31 8.22
CA ASP A 37 10.28 -3.63 9.16
C ASP A 37 11.66 -3.49 8.52
N ILE A 38 11.74 -3.75 7.21
CA ILE A 38 12.95 -3.64 6.40
C ILE A 38 12.57 -2.87 5.14
N GLU A 39 13.04 -1.64 5.05
CA GLU A 39 12.83 -0.80 3.89
C GLU A 39 13.81 -1.18 2.77
N VAL A 40 13.26 -1.50 1.60
CA VAL A 40 14.02 -1.81 0.39
C VAL A 40 13.34 -1.10 -0.75
N ALA A 41 14.03 -0.15 -1.38
CA ALA A 41 13.52 0.53 -2.54
C ALA A 41 13.43 -0.43 -3.74
N LEU A 42 12.42 -0.21 -4.57
CA LEU A 42 12.31 -0.86 -5.87
C LEU A 42 13.04 -0.01 -6.90
N GLU A 43 14.31 -0.34 -7.13
CA GLU A 43 15.18 0.43 -8.02
C GLU A 43 14.73 0.29 -9.49
N PRO A 44 14.40 1.41 -10.19
CA PRO A 44 13.97 1.36 -11.59
C PRO A 44 14.99 0.69 -12.51
N GLU A 45 16.29 0.91 -12.29
CA GLU A 45 17.38 0.32 -13.05
C GLU A 45 17.46 -1.19 -12.86
N ALA A 46 17.15 -1.69 -11.66
CA ALA A 46 17.09 -3.13 -11.38
C ALA A 46 15.89 -3.77 -12.09
N LEU A 47 14.73 -3.10 -12.09
CA LEU A 47 13.55 -3.57 -12.81
C LEU A 47 13.80 -3.70 -14.31
N LEU A 48 14.50 -2.73 -14.92
CA LEU A 48 14.88 -2.79 -16.34
C LEU A 48 15.78 -3.98 -16.67
N GLN A 49 16.50 -4.51 -15.68
CA GLN A 49 17.34 -5.71 -15.80
C GLN A 49 16.61 -7.00 -15.42
N GLY A 50 15.29 -6.93 -15.16
CA GLY A 50 14.48 -8.08 -14.74
C GLY A 50 14.75 -8.51 -13.28
N ARG A 51 15.29 -7.63 -12.45
CA ARG A 51 15.60 -7.91 -11.05
C ARG A 51 14.60 -7.23 -10.10
N ASP A 52 14.26 -7.94 -9.04
CA ASP A 52 13.41 -7.45 -7.95
C ASP A 52 14.24 -7.39 -6.66
N SER A 53 14.69 -6.17 -6.33
CA SER A 53 15.50 -5.91 -5.14
C SER A 53 14.81 -6.29 -3.84
N GLN A 54 13.49 -6.15 -3.76
CA GLN A 54 12.70 -6.48 -2.57
C GLN A 54 12.64 -8.01 -2.38
N LEU A 55 12.39 -8.75 -3.47
CA LEU A 55 12.38 -10.21 -3.44
C LEU A 55 13.76 -10.81 -3.15
N GLU A 56 14.80 -10.31 -3.81
CA GLU A 56 16.19 -10.73 -3.56
C GLU A 56 16.58 -10.53 -2.10
N LYS A 57 16.21 -9.39 -1.51
CA LYS A 57 16.45 -9.11 -0.09
C LYS A 57 15.69 -10.07 0.83
N ALA A 58 14.43 -10.36 0.52
CA ALA A 58 13.63 -11.32 1.29
C ALA A 58 14.28 -12.72 1.27
N LEU A 59 14.71 -13.21 0.10
CA LEU A 59 15.42 -14.48 -0.02
C LEU A 59 16.74 -14.50 0.76
N ALA A 60 17.50 -13.41 0.75
CA ALA A 60 18.75 -13.30 1.51
C ALA A 60 18.53 -13.36 3.03
N ILE A 61 17.41 -12.82 3.53
CA ILE A 61 17.02 -12.89 4.95
C ILE A 61 16.60 -14.31 5.32
N LEU A 62 15.79 -14.97 4.50
CA LEU A 62 15.25 -16.31 4.78
C LEU A 62 16.31 -17.42 4.75
N ARG A 63 17.43 -17.20 4.04
CA ARG A 63 18.53 -18.17 3.92
C ARG A 63 19.60 -18.04 5.01
N LYS A 64 19.49 -17.04 5.89
CA LYS A 64 20.30 -16.92 7.11
C LYS A 64 19.70 -17.77 8.22
#